data_AF-A0A916CSV4-F1
#
_entry.id   AF-A0A916CSV4-F1
#
_cell.length_a   1.000
_cell.length_b   1.000
_cell.length_c   1.000
_cell.angle_alpha   90.00
_cell.angle_beta   90.00
_cell.angle_gamma   90.00
#
_symmetry.space_group_name_H-M   'P 1'
#
loop_
_entity.id
_entity.type
_entity.pdbx_description
1 polymer ?
#
loop_
_entity_poly.entity_id
_entity_poly.type
_entity_poly.pdbx_seq_one_letter_code
_entity_poly.pdbx_strand_id
1 'polypeptide(L)'
;MDKRIWTIPALLVALAFPSSASADALCNYDDTLRMDNYLKKGLEAEKAGKTRDALLYYMAIDSFCGNGAEAERSIKRIGSKFGARAAARGRLVSEEGLFRKVADEDCRRWARYGGMETNPFEPAVPGHCTRESGGMRVELNQQSGAFEWYAGTLNYNEADATMLKAVAQKPGDIRRYELAFRHFENRKRLNATGYRPDPRHLAELRKAADENLAATLAREDKEYAALKQPARSIETLETSLKWASFIDEHAKERVVVRAVARADAAFQSDTPAGLLEALTFLGFADKSEQKSVVITRAAELGQAAMQKKDYELAEKYFFAAGNEDMALAAKKLSELNNRQPTPVKKP
;
A
#
# COMPACT_ATOMS: atom_id res chain seq x y z
N MET A 1 -73.27 -39.50 24.89
CA MET A 1 -74.09 -38.57 24.10
C MET A 1 -73.11 -37.61 23.45
N ASP A 2 -72.78 -37.88 22.18
CA ASP A 2 -73.09 -36.98 21.06
C ASP A 2 -72.14 -35.77 21.05
N LYS A 3 -71.40 -35.39 20.00
CA LYS A 3 -71.30 -35.82 18.60
C LYS A 3 -70.23 -34.92 17.96
N ARG A 4 -69.58 -35.43 16.91
CA ARG A 4 -69.07 -34.71 15.73
C ARG A 4 -67.72 -33.99 15.80
N ILE A 5 -66.73 -34.81 15.42
CA ILE A 5 -65.67 -34.54 14.45
C ILE A 5 -66.13 -33.55 13.36
N TRP A 6 -65.39 -32.45 13.19
CA TRP A 6 -65.22 -31.75 11.91
C TRP A 6 -63.73 -31.46 11.71
N THR A 7 -63.13 -32.27 10.85
CA THR A 7 -61.83 -32.05 10.22
C THR A 7 -61.95 -30.88 9.24
N ILE A 8 -61.21 -29.80 9.47
CA ILE A 8 -60.99 -28.75 8.46
C ILE A 8 -59.68 -29.08 7.76
N PRO A 9 -59.67 -29.35 6.44
CA PRO A 9 -58.43 -29.44 5.70
C PRO A 9 -57.88 -28.01 5.55
N ALA A 10 -56.77 -27.71 6.21
CA ALA A 10 -55.98 -26.53 5.93
C ALA A 10 -55.41 -26.69 4.51
N LEU A 11 -56.14 -26.14 3.55
CA LEU A 11 -55.70 -25.96 2.17
C LEU A 11 -54.48 -25.01 2.21
N LEU A 12 -53.29 -25.58 2.36
CA LEU A 12 -52.01 -24.90 2.14
C LEU A 12 -51.95 -24.61 0.63
N VAL A 13 -52.53 -23.49 0.24
CA VAL A 13 -52.20 -22.86 -1.04
C VAL A 13 -50.76 -22.43 -0.90
N ALA A 14 -49.86 -23.28 -1.39
CA ALA A 14 -48.54 -22.88 -1.78
C ALA A 14 -48.71 -21.77 -2.82
N LEU A 15 -48.68 -20.52 -2.37
CA LEU A 15 -48.28 -19.40 -3.20
C LEU A 15 -46.81 -19.63 -3.53
N ALA A 16 -46.58 -20.55 -4.47
CA ALA A 16 -45.44 -20.49 -5.35
C ALA A 16 -45.60 -19.17 -6.10
N PHE A 17 -45.10 -18.09 -5.50
CA PHE A 17 -44.63 -16.98 -6.31
C PHE A 17 -43.64 -17.63 -7.28
N PRO A 18 -43.90 -17.63 -8.60
CA PRO A 18 -42.84 -17.96 -9.52
C PRO A 18 -41.71 -17.03 -9.12
N SER A 19 -40.58 -17.62 -8.74
CA SER A 19 -39.29 -16.93 -8.74
C SER A 19 -39.14 -16.40 -10.16
N SER A 20 -39.65 -15.18 -10.36
CA SER A 20 -39.56 -14.46 -11.61
C SER A 20 -38.10 -14.47 -11.98
N ALA A 21 -37.80 -15.07 -13.12
CA ALA A 21 -36.56 -14.89 -13.84
C ALA A 21 -36.42 -13.38 -14.13
N SER A 22 -35.95 -12.62 -13.13
CA SER A 22 -35.73 -11.19 -13.21
C SER A 22 -34.32 -10.85 -13.73
N ALA A 23 -33.57 -11.85 -14.19
CA ALA A 23 -32.33 -11.61 -14.94
C ALA A 23 -32.62 -11.13 -16.37
N ASP A 24 -33.68 -11.64 -17.03
CA ASP A 24 -34.03 -11.28 -18.41
C ASP A 24 -34.61 -9.86 -18.54
N ALA A 25 -34.95 -9.19 -17.44
CA ALA A 25 -35.52 -7.84 -17.45
C ALA A 25 -34.46 -6.71 -17.45
N LEU A 26 -33.17 -7.04 -17.31
CA LEU A 26 -32.08 -6.04 -17.26
C LEU A 26 -31.40 -5.81 -18.62
N CYS A 27 -31.60 -6.70 -19.58
CA CYS A 27 -30.95 -6.65 -20.88
C CYS A 27 -31.97 -6.38 -21.97
N ASN A 28 -31.83 -5.28 -22.70
CA ASN A 28 -32.63 -5.10 -23.92
C ASN A 28 -32.14 -6.09 -24.99
N TYR A 29 -33.01 -6.43 -25.95
CA TYR A 29 -32.72 -7.36 -27.04
C TYR A 29 -31.45 -6.96 -27.83
N ASP A 30 -31.28 -5.66 -28.07
CA ASP A 30 -30.11 -5.11 -28.77
C ASP A 30 -28.81 -5.31 -27.99
N ASP A 31 -28.86 -5.26 -26.66
CA ASP A 31 -27.69 -5.54 -25.81
C ASP A 31 -27.31 -7.02 -25.90
N THR A 32 -28.29 -7.91 -25.88
CA THR A 32 -28.08 -9.37 -25.99
C THR A 32 -27.46 -9.74 -27.33
N LEU A 33 -28.00 -9.22 -28.45
CA LEU A 33 -27.44 -9.43 -29.79
C LEU A 33 -25.99 -8.91 -29.89
N ARG A 34 -25.71 -7.75 -29.30
CA ARG A 34 -24.35 -7.20 -29.26
C ARG A 34 -23.39 -8.09 -28.46
N MET A 35 -23.82 -8.59 -27.29
CA MET A 35 -23.00 -9.50 -26.47
C MET A 35 -22.71 -10.81 -27.20
N ASP A 36 -23.69 -11.39 -27.89
CA ASP A 36 -23.51 -12.61 -28.68
C ASP A 36 -22.55 -12.39 -29.86
N ASN A 37 -22.61 -11.23 -30.51
CA ASN A 37 -21.64 -10.84 -31.54
C ASN A 37 -20.20 -10.74 -30.98
N TYR A 38 -20.02 -10.16 -29.80
CA TYR A 38 -18.70 -10.14 -29.14
C TYR A 38 -18.21 -11.54 -28.78
N LEU A 39 -19.09 -12.43 -28.31
CA LEU A 39 -18.72 -13.81 -28.02
C LEU A 39 -18.23 -14.52 -29.29
N LYS A 40 -18.97 -14.40 -30.38
CA LYS A 40 -18.61 -14.96 -31.69
C LYS A 40 -17.26 -14.44 -32.17
N LYS A 41 -17.03 -13.12 -32.12
CA LYS A 41 -15.76 -12.50 -32.52
C LYS A 41 -14.59 -12.92 -31.61
N GLY A 42 -14.84 -13.07 -30.32
CA GLY A 42 -13.86 -13.61 -29.37
C GLY A 42 -13.43 -15.03 -29.75
N LEU A 43 -14.39 -15.91 -30.06
CA LEU A 43 -14.13 -17.29 -30.50
C LEU A 43 -13.38 -17.34 -31.83
N GLU A 44 -13.74 -16.49 -32.79
CA GLU A 44 -13.03 -16.37 -34.07
C GLU A 44 -11.59 -15.88 -33.88
N ALA A 45 -11.37 -14.87 -33.03
CA ALA A 45 -10.05 -14.36 -32.69
C ALA A 45 -9.19 -15.42 -31.98
N GLU A 46 -9.76 -16.21 -31.07
CA GLU A 46 -9.04 -17.30 -30.41
C GLU A 46 -8.64 -18.40 -31.39
N LYS A 47 -9.54 -18.82 -32.30
CA LYS A 47 -9.24 -19.76 -33.39
C LYS A 47 -8.12 -19.25 -34.32
N ALA A 48 -8.08 -17.95 -34.57
CA ALA A 48 -7.03 -17.31 -35.36
C ALA A 48 -5.70 -17.10 -34.59
N GLY A 49 -5.61 -17.55 -33.33
CA GLY A 49 -4.42 -17.37 -32.49
C GLY A 49 -4.24 -15.95 -31.93
N LYS A 50 -5.21 -15.06 -32.15
CA LYS A 50 -5.22 -13.67 -31.64
C LYS A 50 -5.79 -13.61 -30.22
N THR A 51 -5.17 -14.36 -29.30
CA THR A 51 -5.72 -14.59 -27.95
C THR A 51 -5.88 -13.31 -27.11
N ARG A 52 -5.09 -12.26 -27.38
CA ARG A 52 -5.22 -10.96 -26.69
C ARG A 52 -6.45 -10.18 -27.15
N ASP A 53 -6.71 -10.19 -28.45
CA ASP A 53 -7.90 -9.56 -29.02
C ASP A 53 -9.15 -10.31 -28.55
N ALA A 54 -9.09 -11.66 -28.52
CA ALA A 54 -10.15 -12.50 -27.97
C ALA A 54 -10.48 -12.13 -26.51
N LEU A 55 -9.47 -11.89 -25.67
CA LEU A 55 -9.70 -11.46 -24.28
C LEU A 55 -10.47 -10.14 -24.20
N LEU A 56 -10.12 -9.16 -25.01
CA LEU A 56 -10.81 -7.87 -25.05
C LEU A 56 -12.27 -8.02 -25.49
N TYR A 57 -12.55 -8.92 -26.44
CA TYR A 57 -13.92 -9.30 -26.81
C TYR A 57 -14.70 -9.89 -25.65
N TYR A 58 -14.12 -10.87 -24.94
CA TYR A 58 -14.81 -11.49 -23.82
C TYR A 58 -15.04 -10.54 -22.65
N MET A 59 -14.09 -9.63 -22.39
CA MET A 59 -14.23 -8.64 -21.31
C MET A 59 -15.26 -7.54 -21.60
N ALA A 60 -15.62 -7.34 -22.87
CA ALA A 60 -16.69 -6.43 -23.25
C ALA A 60 -18.09 -7.05 -23.09
N ILE A 61 -18.17 -8.34 -22.77
CA ILE A 61 -19.44 -9.03 -22.51
C ILE A 61 -19.87 -8.75 -21.08
N ASP A 62 -21.07 -8.21 -20.92
CA ASP A 62 -21.68 -8.02 -19.61
C ASP A 62 -22.00 -9.39 -18.99
N SER A 63 -21.66 -9.58 -17.71
CA SER A 63 -21.99 -10.80 -16.97
C SER A 63 -23.49 -11.10 -16.88
N PHE A 64 -24.34 -10.08 -17.05
CA PHE A 64 -25.80 -10.19 -16.95
C PHE A 64 -26.49 -10.39 -18.30
N CYS A 65 -25.85 -10.08 -19.43
CA CYS A 65 -26.45 -10.12 -20.75
C CYS A 65 -25.76 -11.12 -21.69
N GLY A 66 -26.55 -11.98 -22.34
CA GLY A 66 -26.03 -13.03 -23.22
C GLY A 66 -25.33 -14.17 -22.48
N ASN A 67 -24.48 -14.93 -23.17
CA ASN A 67 -23.77 -16.08 -22.61
C ASN A 67 -22.49 -15.67 -21.84
N GLY A 68 -22.68 -14.85 -20.80
CA GLY A 68 -21.60 -14.32 -19.94
C GLY A 68 -20.78 -15.42 -19.24
N ALA A 69 -21.39 -16.57 -18.94
CA ALA A 69 -20.68 -17.70 -18.34
C ALA A 69 -19.60 -18.29 -19.27
N GLU A 70 -19.83 -18.32 -20.59
CA GLU A 70 -18.82 -18.75 -21.56
C GLU A 70 -17.70 -17.73 -21.73
N ALA A 71 -18.05 -16.44 -21.75
CA ALA A 71 -17.09 -15.34 -21.75
C ALA A 71 -16.17 -15.41 -20.52
N GLU A 72 -16.73 -15.58 -19.32
CA GLU A 72 -15.99 -15.69 -18.07
C GLU A 72 -15.02 -16.87 -18.07
N ARG A 73 -15.47 -18.06 -18.53
CA ARG A 73 -14.60 -19.24 -18.67
C ARG A 73 -13.43 -18.95 -19.62
N SER A 74 -13.68 -18.23 -20.71
CA SER A 74 -12.65 -17.89 -21.69
C SER A 74 -11.67 -16.84 -21.17
N ILE A 75 -12.15 -15.82 -20.45
CA ILE A 75 -11.34 -14.84 -19.72
C ILE A 75 -10.39 -15.54 -18.76
N LYS A 76 -10.93 -16.42 -17.90
CA LYS A 76 -10.15 -17.18 -16.91
C LYS A 76 -9.08 -18.05 -17.58
N ARG A 77 -9.44 -18.78 -18.64
CA ARG A 77 -8.51 -19.63 -19.42
C ARG A 77 -7.35 -18.83 -20.01
N ILE A 78 -7.65 -17.73 -20.69
CA ILE A 78 -6.64 -16.87 -21.31
C ILE A 78 -5.74 -16.25 -20.24
N GLY A 79 -6.36 -15.70 -19.20
CA GLY A 79 -5.68 -15.13 -18.05
C GLY A 79 -4.72 -16.09 -17.37
N SER A 80 -5.15 -17.33 -17.13
CA SER A 80 -4.33 -18.39 -16.56
C SER A 80 -3.07 -18.65 -17.41
N LYS A 81 -3.21 -18.73 -18.73
CA LYS A 81 -2.09 -18.96 -19.66
C LYS A 81 -1.07 -17.81 -19.64
N PHE A 82 -1.53 -16.56 -19.70
CA PHE A 82 -0.63 -15.40 -19.70
C PHE A 82 -0.02 -15.12 -18.32
N GLY A 83 -0.78 -15.32 -17.24
CA GLY A 83 -0.29 -15.24 -15.86
C GLY A 83 0.82 -16.26 -15.60
N ALA A 84 0.62 -17.53 -15.98
CA ALA A 84 1.64 -18.57 -15.85
C ALA A 84 2.91 -18.23 -16.65
N ARG A 85 2.75 -17.70 -17.87
CA ARG A 85 3.90 -17.26 -18.70
C ARG A 85 4.64 -16.07 -18.08
N ALA A 86 3.93 -15.11 -17.47
CA ALA A 86 4.55 -13.99 -16.78
C ALA A 86 5.31 -14.46 -15.53
N ALA A 87 4.71 -15.36 -14.74
CA ALA A 87 5.32 -15.95 -13.54
C ALA A 87 6.58 -16.75 -13.88
N ALA A 88 6.55 -17.54 -14.96
CA ALA A 88 7.70 -18.29 -15.45
C ALA A 88 8.88 -17.39 -15.87
N ARG A 89 8.60 -16.12 -16.22
CA ARG A 89 9.61 -15.10 -16.54
C ARG A 89 10.02 -14.27 -15.32
N GLY A 90 9.61 -14.65 -14.11
CA GLY A 90 9.88 -13.91 -12.88
C GLY A 90 9.11 -12.59 -12.73
N ARG A 91 8.18 -12.28 -13.64
CA ARG A 91 7.33 -11.09 -13.57
C ARG A 91 6.10 -11.41 -12.74
N LEU A 92 6.24 -11.36 -11.42
CA LEU A 92 5.13 -11.68 -10.50
C LEU A 92 4.13 -10.54 -10.40
N VAL A 93 4.61 -9.29 -10.34
CA VAL A 93 3.80 -8.08 -10.14
C VAL A 93 4.37 -6.96 -11.01
N SER A 94 3.54 -6.04 -11.48
CA SER A 94 3.91 -4.86 -12.27
C SER A 94 3.24 -3.59 -11.75
N GLU A 95 3.87 -2.42 -11.97
CA GLU A 95 3.30 -1.15 -11.50
C GLU A 95 2.16 -0.62 -12.39
N GLU A 96 2.10 -1.03 -13.65
CA GLU A 96 1.22 -0.44 -14.68
C GLU A 96 -0.11 -1.19 -14.89
N GLY A 97 -0.42 -2.20 -14.07
CA GLY A 97 -1.66 -2.96 -14.18
C GLY A 97 -1.77 -3.82 -15.46
N LEU A 98 -2.94 -4.45 -15.67
CA LEU A 98 -3.22 -5.25 -16.87
C LEU A 98 -3.57 -4.39 -18.09
N PHE A 99 -4.12 -3.20 -17.86
CA PHE A 99 -4.62 -2.32 -18.90
C PHE A 99 -3.89 -0.99 -18.87
N ARG A 100 -3.62 -0.45 -20.07
CA ARG A 100 -3.08 0.90 -20.26
C ARG A 100 -4.00 1.69 -21.17
N LYS A 101 -3.99 3.02 -21.03
CA LYS A 101 -4.72 3.94 -21.91
C LYS A 101 -3.77 4.49 -22.97
N VAL A 102 -4.17 4.47 -24.23
CA VAL A 102 -3.40 4.97 -25.37
C VAL A 102 -4.27 5.95 -26.16
N ALA A 103 -3.70 7.06 -26.62
CA ALA A 103 -4.45 8.04 -27.41
C ALA A 103 -4.93 7.41 -28.72
N ASP A 104 -6.19 7.66 -29.07
CA ASP A 104 -6.82 7.11 -30.26
C ASP A 104 -7.78 8.13 -30.89
N GLU A 105 -7.51 8.52 -32.14
CA GLU A 105 -8.32 9.51 -32.87
C GLU A 105 -9.74 9.02 -33.13
N ASP A 106 -9.93 7.72 -33.28
CA ASP A 106 -11.25 7.13 -33.49
C ASP A 106 -12.08 7.18 -32.20
N CYS A 107 -11.44 7.02 -31.03
CA CYS A 107 -12.10 7.22 -29.74
C CYS A 107 -12.55 8.68 -29.51
N ARG A 108 -11.90 9.69 -30.12
CA ARG A 108 -12.34 11.09 -30.01
C ARG A 108 -13.67 11.33 -30.73
N ARG A 109 -13.94 10.59 -31.81
CA ARG A 109 -15.19 10.70 -32.59
C ARG A 109 -16.39 10.13 -31.84
N TRP A 110 -16.18 9.16 -30.96
CA TRP A 110 -17.23 8.49 -30.18
C TRP A 110 -17.89 9.38 -29.10
N ALA A 111 -17.19 10.39 -28.57
CA ALA A 111 -17.71 11.20 -27.46
C ALA A 111 -18.77 12.25 -27.86
N ARG A 112 -19.07 12.45 -29.15
CA ARG A 112 -19.85 13.61 -29.64
C ARG A 112 -21.34 13.38 -29.93
N TYR A 113 -21.90 12.17 -29.82
CA TYR A 113 -23.32 11.96 -30.09
C TYR A 113 -24.09 11.51 -28.85
N GLY A 114 -24.75 12.47 -28.19
CA GLY A 114 -25.84 12.18 -27.27
C GLY A 114 -27.08 11.78 -28.07
N GLY A 115 -27.44 10.49 -28.03
CA GLY A 115 -28.75 10.03 -28.51
C GLY A 115 -28.80 8.94 -29.57
N MET A 116 -27.71 8.24 -29.91
CA MET A 116 -27.80 7.02 -30.74
C MET A 116 -27.68 5.75 -29.90
N GLU A 117 -28.71 4.91 -29.97
CA GLU A 117 -28.86 3.63 -29.27
C GLU A 117 -27.95 2.51 -29.80
N THR A 118 -27.33 2.66 -30.97
CA THR A 118 -26.37 1.67 -31.49
C THR A 118 -25.29 2.35 -32.31
N ASN A 119 -24.03 2.06 -31.97
CA ASN A 119 -22.87 2.50 -32.74
C ASN A 119 -22.82 1.79 -34.11
N PRO A 120 -22.84 2.52 -35.24
CA PRO A 120 -22.80 1.92 -36.59
C PRO A 120 -21.42 1.33 -36.96
N PHE A 121 -20.38 1.58 -36.17
CA PHE A 121 -19.02 1.07 -36.39
C PHE A 121 -18.56 0.21 -35.22
N GLU A 122 -19.05 -1.01 -35.14
CA GLU A 122 -18.57 -1.96 -34.14
C GLU A 122 -17.05 -2.13 -34.28
N PRO A 123 -16.24 -1.81 -33.25
CA PRO A 123 -14.79 -1.76 -33.39
C PRO A 123 -14.20 -3.15 -33.68
N ALA A 124 -13.05 -3.17 -34.37
CA ALA A 124 -12.35 -4.41 -34.74
C ALA A 124 -11.80 -5.20 -33.54
N VAL A 125 -11.70 -4.58 -32.36
CA VAL A 125 -11.52 -5.19 -31.04
C VAL A 125 -12.16 -4.22 -30.02
N PRO A 126 -12.89 -4.68 -29.00
CA PRO A 126 -13.43 -3.77 -27.99
C PRO A 126 -12.29 -3.16 -27.18
N GLY A 127 -11.94 -1.92 -27.51
CA GLY A 127 -11.24 -1.03 -26.61
C GLY A 127 -12.27 -0.05 -26.09
N HIS A 128 -12.51 -0.01 -24.78
CA HIS A 128 -13.47 0.94 -24.22
C HIS A 128 -12.96 2.35 -24.45
N CYS A 129 -13.47 3.03 -25.49
CA CYS A 129 -13.45 4.48 -25.55
C CYS A 129 -14.40 4.95 -24.44
N THR A 130 -13.91 5.16 -23.23
CA THR A 130 -14.79 5.63 -22.14
C THR A 130 -15.12 7.11 -22.35
N ARG A 131 -16.32 7.55 -21.99
CA ARG A 131 -16.70 8.97 -22.07
C ARG A 131 -15.72 9.88 -21.30
N GLU A 132 -15.14 9.36 -20.22
CA GLU A 132 -14.15 10.04 -19.37
C GLU A 132 -12.75 10.13 -19.99
N SER A 133 -12.47 9.37 -21.06
CA SER A 133 -11.11 9.19 -21.56
C SER A 133 -10.65 10.22 -22.58
N GLY A 134 -11.49 11.17 -23.02
CA GLY A 134 -11.06 12.25 -23.92
C GLY A 134 -10.46 11.79 -25.25
N GLY A 135 -10.81 10.59 -25.72
CA GLY A 135 -10.21 9.97 -26.91
C GLY A 135 -9.02 9.06 -26.64
N MET A 136 -9.11 8.24 -25.59
CA MET A 136 -8.10 7.21 -25.32
C MET A 136 -8.74 5.82 -25.41
N ARG A 137 -8.04 4.89 -26.05
CA ARG A 137 -8.37 3.47 -26.11
C ARG A 137 -7.71 2.71 -24.98
N VAL A 138 -8.42 1.76 -24.39
CA VAL A 138 -7.85 0.81 -23.43
C VAL A 138 -7.20 -0.36 -24.17
N GLU A 139 -5.94 -0.65 -23.86
CA GLU A 139 -5.17 -1.77 -24.40
C GLU A 139 -4.63 -2.68 -23.29
N LEU A 140 -4.36 -3.94 -23.62
CA LEU A 140 -3.62 -4.84 -22.74
C LEU A 140 -2.16 -4.42 -22.63
N ASN A 141 -1.68 -4.26 -21.41
CA ASN A 141 -0.27 -4.08 -21.14
C ASN A 141 0.45 -5.43 -21.30
N GLN A 142 1.38 -5.51 -22.26
CA GLN A 142 2.11 -6.75 -22.54
C GLN A 142 3.20 -7.05 -21.50
N GLN A 143 3.55 -6.04 -20.70
CA GLN A 143 4.57 -6.12 -19.66
C GLN A 143 4.00 -6.48 -18.29
N SER A 144 2.67 -6.60 -18.16
CA SER A 144 2.01 -6.93 -16.90
C SER A 144 2.55 -8.19 -16.25
N GLY A 145 2.62 -8.14 -14.93
CA GLY A 145 3.00 -9.27 -14.08
C GLY A 145 1.90 -10.32 -14.01
N ALA A 146 2.27 -11.47 -13.45
CA ALA A 146 1.37 -12.60 -13.29
C ALA A 146 0.15 -12.23 -12.43
N PHE A 147 0.35 -11.45 -11.37
CA PHE A 147 -0.72 -10.96 -10.51
C PHE A 147 -1.78 -10.19 -11.30
N GLU A 148 -1.37 -9.23 -12.12
CA GLU A 148 -2.29 -8.39 -12.88
C GLU A 148 -3.08 -9.22 -13.90
N TRP A 149 -2.41 -10.20 -14.53
CA TRP A 149 -3.08 -11.17 -15.39
C TRP A 149 -4.14 -11.95 -14.61
N TYR A 150 -3.78 -12.58 -13.49
CA TYR A 150 -4.72 -13.39 -12.72
C TYR A 150 -5.87 -12.54 -12.13
N ALA A 151 -5.56 -11.40 -11.53
CA ALA A 151 -6.54 -10.51 -10.91
C ALA A 151 -7.50 -9.91 -11.93
N GLY A 152 -6.97 -9.41 -13.05
CA GLY A 152 -7.77 -8.80 -14.13
C GLY A 152 -8.59 -9.80 -14.94
N THR A 153 -8.36 -11.10 -14.76
CA THR A 153 -9.07 -12.19 -15.47
C THR A 153 -9.79 -13.14 -14.52
N LEU A 154 -10.11 -12.68 -13.31
CA LEU A 154 -10.96 -13.39 -12.35
C LEU A 154 -10.36 -14.70 -11.80
N ASN A 155 -9.05 -14.92 -11.96
CA ASN A 155 -8.29 -16.03 -11.36
C ASN A 155 -7.79 -15.62 -9.97
N TYR A 156 -8.72 -15.44 -9.03
CA TYR A 156 -8.42 -14.77 -7.76
C TYR A 156 -7.50 -15.57 -6.84
N ASN A 157 -7.63 -16.91 -6.82
CA ASN A 157 -6.77 -17.77 -6.01
C ASN A 157 -5.31 -17.70 -6.48
N GLU A 158 -5.10 -17.74 -7.79
CA GLU A 158 -3.78 -17.61 -8.42
C GLU A 158 -3.19 -16.21 -8.21
N ALA A 159 -4.03 -15.18 -8.25
CA ALA A 159 -3.62 -13.80 -7.95
C ALA A 159 -3.11 -13.69 -6.51
N ASP A 160 -3.87 -14.23 -5.56
CA ASP A 160 -3.53 -14.21 -4.13
C ASP A 160 -2.22 -14.96 -3.86
N ALA A 161 -2.09 -16.18 -4.38
CA ALA A 161 -0.87 -16.98 -4.27
C ALA A 161 0.34 -16.28 -4.92
N THR A 162 0.14 -15.61 -6.06
CA THR A 162 1.20 -14.85 -6.73
C THR A 162 1.65 -13.64 -5.91
N MET A 163 0.72 -12.96 -5.25
CA MET A 163 1.04 -11.80 -4.41
C MET A 163 1.86 -12.22 -3.19
N LEU A 164 1.48 -13.31 -2.51
CA LEU A 164 2.26 -13.87 -1.40
C LEU A 164 3.65 -14.31 -1.86
N LYS A 165 3.74 -14.99 -3.00
CA LYS A 165 5.01 -15.36 -3.62
C LYS A 165 5.89 -14.14 -3.92
N ALA A 166 5.29 -13.04 -4.38
CA ALA A 166 6.02 -11.81 -4.69
C ALA A 166 6.64 -11.19 -3.43
N VAL A 167 5.91 -11.16 -2.32
CA VAL A 167 6.42 -10.71 -1.01
C VAL A 167 7.57 -11.62 -0.55
N ALA A 168 7.38 -12.94 -0.61
CA ALA A 168 8.40 -13.91 -0.20
C ALA A 168 9.70 -13.84 -1.04
N GLN A 169 9.62 -13.45 -2.32
CA GLN A 169 10.79 -13.35 -3.19
C GLN A 169 11.71 -12.16 -2.85
N LYS A 170 11.15 -11.09 -2.28
CA LYS A 170 11.91 -9.88 -1.89
C LYS A 170 11.54 -9.48 -0.46
N PRO A 171 11.99 -10.25 0.54
CA PRO A 171 11.80 -9.86 1.94
C PRO A 171 12.45 -8.50 2.19
N GLY A 172 11.76 -7.60 2.88
CA GLY A 172 12.21 -6.23 3.15
C GLY A 172 11.78 -5.17 2.13
N ASP A 173 11.18 -5.54 0.98
CA ASP A 173 10.59 -4.57 0.05
C ASP A 173 9.23 -4.06 0.56
N ILE A 174 9.25 -2.96 1.31
CA ILE A 174 8.05 -2.33 1.90
C ILE A 174 7.01 -2.01 0.83
N ARG A 175 7.40 -1.48 -0.33
CA ARG A 175 6.45 -1.08 -1.38
C ARG A 175 5.68 -2.29 -1.90
N ARG A 176 6.38 -3.39 -2.11
CA ARG A 176 5.76 -4.65 -2.53
C ARG A 176 4.85 -5.23 -1.44
N TYR A 177 5.27 -5.16 -0.18
CA TYR A 177 4.44 -5.58 0.94
C TYR A 177 3.17 -4.75 1.07
N GLU A 178 3.26 -3.42 0.99
CA GLU A 178 2.11 -2.51 1.02
C GLU A 178 1.10 -2.79 -0.09
N LEU A 179 1.59 -3.14 -1.29
CA LEU A 179 0.74 -3.56 -2.38
C LEU A 179 -0.01 -4.85 -2.04
N ALA A 180 0.68 -5.84 -1.48
CA ALA A 180 0.06 -7.09 -1.05
C ALA A 180 -0.97 -6.89 0.07
N PHE A 181 -0.63 -6.06 1.06
CA PHE A 181 -1.53 -5.75 2.17
C PHE A 181 -2.82 -5.08 1.67
N ARG A 182 -2.70 -4.03 0.85
CA ARG A 182 -3.86 -3.35 0.23
C ARG A 182 -4.68 -4.30 -0.64
N HIS A 183 -4.02 -5.20 -1.38
CA HIS A 183 -4.70 -6.22 -2.17
C HIS A 183 -5.62 -7.08 -1.28
N PHE A 184 -5.10 -7.67 -0.21
CA PHE A 184 -5.90 -8.52 0.67
C PHE A 184 -6.95 -7.77 1.49
N GLU A 185 -6.70 -6.50 1.84
CA GLU A 185 -7.74 -5.66 2.44
C GLU A 185 -8.89 -5.38 1.45
N ASN A 186 -8.58 -5.04 0.21
CA ASN A 186 -9.58 -4.81 -0.83
C ASN A 186 -10.35 -6.10 -1.17
N ARG A 187 -9.69 -7.26 -1.12
CA ARG A 187 -10.33 -8.57 -1.31
C ARG A 187 -11.47 -8.84 -0.32
N LYS A 188 -11.37 -8.37 0.93
CA LYS A 188 -12.48 -8.48 1.90
C LYS A 188 -13.76 -7.79 1.43
N ARG A 189 -13.65 -6.73 0.62
CA ARG A 189 -14.81 -6.01 0.08
C ARG A 189 -15.56 -6.83 -0.98
N LEU A 190 -14.89 -7.83 -1.58
CA LEU A 190 -15.52 -8.76 -2.53
C LEU A 190 -16.31 -9.88 -1.85
N ASN A 191 -16.44 -9.89 -0.52
CA ASN A 191 -17.32 -10.82 0.19
C ASN A 191 -18.77 -10.75 -0.33
N ALA A 192 -19.22 -9.54 -0.65
CA ALA A 192 -20.56 -9.30 -1.19
C ALA A 192 -20.80 -9.96 -2.56
N THR A 193 -19.72 -10.30 -3.31
CA THR A 193 -19.80 -10.94 -4.63
C THR A 193 -19.51 -12.45 -4.56
N GLY A 194 -19.54 -13.05 -3.37
CA GLY A 194 -19.36 -14.49 -3.16
C GLY A 194 -17.92 -14.97 -3.06
N TYR A 195 -16.93 -14.07 -3.16
CA TYR A 195 -15.53 -14.40 -2.86
C TYR A 195 -15.35 -14.61 -1.35
N ARG A 196 -14.58 -15.63 -0.96
CA ARG A 196 -14.26 -15.94 0.44
C ARG A 196 -12.77 -15.69 0.69
N PRO A 197 -12.38 -14.59 1.36
CA PRO A 197 -11.01 -14.32 1.69
C PRO A 197 -10.46 -15.42 2.59
N ASP A 198 -9.29 -15.94 2.27
CA ASP A 198 -8.58 -16.85 3.18
C ASP A 198 -7.97 -16.01 4.32
N PRO A 199 -8.40 -16.20 5.58
CA PRO A 199 -7.83 -15.49 6.71
C PRO A 199 -6.33 -15.77 6.90
N ARG A 200 -5.82 -16.89 6.36
CA ARG A 200 -4.40 -17.27 6.45
C ARG A 200 -3.49 -16.30 5.71
N HIS A 201 -3.93 -15.72 4.58
CA HIS A 201 -3.11 -14.80 3.80
C HIS A 201 -2.69 -13.56 4.60
N LEU A 202 -3.60 -12.98 5.38
CA LEU A 202 -3.27 -11.83 6.24
C LEU A 202 -2.43 -12.23 7.44
N ALA A 203 -2.62 -13.43 7.98
CA ALA A 203 -1.75 -13.96 9.03
C ALA A 203 -0.31 -14.18 8.52
N GLU A 204 -0.16 -14.71 7.31
CA GLU A 204 1.14 -14.87 6.64
C GLU A 204 1.81 -13.54 6.36
N LEU A 205 1.07 -12.53 5.89
CA LEU A 205 1.60 -11.18 5.73
C LEU A 205 2.05 -10.58 7.06
N ARG A 206 1.22 -10.64 8.10
CA ARG A 206 1.61 -10.15 9.45
C ARG A 206 2.86 -10.83 9.97
N LYS A 207 2.99 -12.15 9.75
CA LYS A 207 4.21 -12.90 10.09
C LYS A 207 5.43 -12.37 9.32
N ALA A 208 5.31 -12.17 8.01
CA ALA A 208 6.38 -11.59 7.21
C ALA A 208 6.73 -10.15 7.64
N ALA A 209 5.75 -9.34 8.06
CA ALA A 209 6.02 -8.02 8.61
C ALA A 209 6.77 -8.09 9.94
N ASP A 210 6.41 -8.99 10.86
CA ASP A 210 7.12 -9.17 12.14
C ASP A 210 8.57 -9.67 11.93
N GLU A 211 8.78 -10.61 11.00
CA GLU A 211 10.13 -11.05 10.61
C GLU A 211 10.98 -9.89 10.04
N ASN A 212 10.39 -9.06 9.18
CA ASN A 212 11.08 -7.89 8.61
C ASN A 212 11.31 -6.78 9.66
N LEU A 213 10.37 -6.59 10.59
CA LEU A 213 10.53 -5.68 11.73
C LEU A 213 11.72 -6.12 12.59
N ALA A 214 11.75 -7.39 12.99
CA ALA A 214 12.83 -7.95 13.80
C ALA A 214 14.19 -7.82 13.10
N ALA A 215 14.26 -8.13 11.80
CA ALA A 215 15.49 -7.97 11.01
C ALA A 215 15.94 -6.50 10.89
N THR A 216 14.99 -5.58 10.72
CA THR A 216 15.28 -4.14 10.61
C THR A 216 15.79 -3.57 11.93
N LEU A 217 15.17 -3.94 13.06
CA LEU A 217 15.61 -3.56 14.40
C LEU A 217 16.98 -4.16 14.75
N ALA A 218 17.25 -5.42 14.39
CA ALA A 218 18.56 -6.03 14.58
C ALA A 218 19.66 -5.33 13.75
N ARG A 219 19.33 -4.91 12.52
CA ARG A 219 20.23 -4.10 11.69
C ARG A 219 20.49 -2.74 12.31
N GLU A 220 19.44 -2.04 12.76
CA GLU A 220 19.57 -0.78 13.51
C GLU A 220 20.55 -0.93 14.66
N ASP A 221 20.42 -2.00 15.46
CA ASP A 221 21.26 -2.19 16.63
C ASP A 221 22.73 -2.27 16.28
N LYS A 222 23.03 -3.11 15.29
CA LYS A 222 24.40 -3.33 14.82
C LYS A 222 24.98 -2.05 14.22
N GLU A 223 24.22 -1.35 13.39
CA GLU A 223 24.68 -0.12 12.74
C GLU A 223 24.89 1.01 13.76
N TYR A 224 23.97 1.18 14.71
CA TYR A 224 24.10 2.19 15.75
C TYR A 224 25.27 1.90 16.68
N ALA A 225 25.45 0.65 17.11
CA ALA A 225 26.59 0.27 17.95
C ALA A 225 27.94 0.52 17.26
N ALA A 226 28.01 0.35 15.93
CA ALA A 226 29.24 0.54 15.15
C ALA A 226 29.52 2.02 14.82
N LEU A 227 28.49 2.79 14.45
CA LEU A 227 28.67 4.12 13.87
C LEU A 227 28.30 5.27 14.83
N LYS A 228 27.43 5.01 15.82
CA LYS A 228 26.88 6.03 16.73
C LYS A 228 26.32 7.25 15.98
N GLN A 229 25.59 7.00 14.90
CA GLN A 229 24.98 8.02 14.06
C GLN A 229 23.47 8.06 14.30
N PRO A 230 22.95 9.03 15.07
CA PRO A 230 21.53 9.06 15.44
C PRO A 230 20.62 9.22 14.22
N ALA A 231 20.96 10.09 13.26
CA ALA A 231 20.14 10.30 12.07
C ALA A 231 19.88 9.00 11.27
N ARG A 232 20.91 8.15 11.13
CA ARG A 232 20.80 6.86 10.43
C ARG A 232 20.01 5.82 11.22
N SER A 233 20.15 5.82 12.55
CA SER A 233 19.31 5.00 13.43
C SER A 233 17.84 5.42 13.31
N ILE A 234 17.53 6.72 13.34
CA ILE A 234 16.16 7.24 13.14
C ILE A 234 15.58 6.78 11.80
N GLU A 235 16.29 6.91 10.67
CA GLU A 235 15.81 6.44 9.37
C GLU A 235 15.46 4.93 9.39
N THR A 236 16.26 4.14 10.11
CA THR A 236 16.02 2.71 10.27
C THR A 236 14.84 2.43 11.22
N LEU A 237 14.65 3.23 12.27
CA LEU A 237 13.51 3.16 13.18
C LEU A 237 12.21 3.60 12.50
N GLU A 238 12.23 4.60 11.61
CA GLU A 238 11.07 4.97 10.76
C GLU A 238 10.66 3.81 9.85
N THR A 239 11.64 3.14 9.24
CA THR A 239 11.40 1.92 8.45
C THR A 239 10.80 0.81 9.32
N SER A 240 11.29 0.65 10.55
CA SER A 240 10.76 -0.30 11.52
C SER A 240 9.32 0.05 11.92
N LEU A 241 9.01 1.34 12.12
CA LEU A 241 7.67 1.80 12.46
C LEU A 241 6.67 1.53 11.33
N LYS A 242 7.09 1.67 10.07
CA LYS A 242 6.29 1.26 8.90
C LYS A 242 5.96 -0.23 8.96
N TRP A 243 6.95 -1.09 9.21
CA TRP A 243 6.71 -2.52 9.37
C TRP A 243 5.75 -2.83 10.52
N ALA A 244 5.97 -2.21 11.68
CA ALA A 244 5.13 -2.35 12.86
C ALA A 244 3.66 -1.96 12.61
N SER A 245 3.42 -0.97 11.74
CA SER A 245 2.07 -0.51 11.39
C SER A 245 1.20 -1.58 10.71
N PHE A 246 1.82 -2.60 10.09
CA PHE A 246 1.11 -3.72 9.49
C PHE A 246 0.79 -4.86 10.47
N ILE A 247 1.30 -4.79 11.70
CA ILE A 247 1.19 -5.86 12.70
C ILE A 247 0.10 -5.48 13.71
N ASP A 248 0.44 -4.61 14.66
CA ASP A 248 -0.41 -4.09 15.74
C ASP A 248 0.26 -2.92 16.49
N GLU A 249 -0.44 -2.35 17.48
CA GLU A 249 0.07 -1.25 18.32
C GLU A 249 1.23 -1.68 19.23
N HIS A 250 1.27 -2.94 19.68
CA HIS A 250 2.36 -3.44 20.52
C HIS A 250 3.69 -3.49 19.73
N ALA A 251 3.63 -3.83 18.44
CA ALA A 251 4.78 -3.76 17.55
C ALA A 251 5.30 -2.33 17.38
N LYS A 252 4.41 -1.32 17.33
CA LYS A 252 4.83 0.09 17.28
C LYS A 252 5.50 0.51 18.58
N GLU A 253 4.92 0.12 19.71
CA GLU A 253 5.49 0.40 21.02
C GLU A 253 6.90 -0.18 21.17
N ARG A 254 7.17 -1.37 20.64
CA ARG A 254 8.54 -1.95 20.61
C ARG A 254 9.55 -1.01 19.92
N VAL A 255 9.17 -0.34 18.84
CA VAL A 255 10.02 0.62 18.12
C VAL A 255 10.20 1.90 18.94
N VAL A 256 9.14 2.38 19.59
CA VAL A 256 9.18 3.57 20.46
C VAL A 256 10.08 3.32 21.69
N VAL A 257 9.89 2.20 22.39
CA VAL A 257 10.72 1.79 23.53
C VAL A 257 12.19 1.70 23.13
N ARG A 258 12.47 1.22 21.92
CA ARG A 258 13.84 1.19 21.37
C ARG A 258 14.44 2.58 21.27
N ALA A 259 13.70 3.55 20.70
CA ALA A 259 14.16 4.93 20.59
C ALA A 259 14.38 5.58 21.97
N VAL A 260 13.47 5.35 22.92
CA VAL A 260 13.62 5.83 24.31
C VAL A 260 14.89 5.26 24.94
N ALA A 261 15.16 3.97 24.79
CA ALA A 261 16.40 3.37 25.32
C ALA A 261 17.67 3.98 24.71
N ARG A 262 17.65 4.40 23.43
CA ARG A 262 18.76 5.15 22.83
C ARG A 262 18.91 6.54 23.44
N ALA A 263 17.79 7.23 23.67
CA ALA A 263 17.80 8.53 24.30
C ALA A 263 18.37 8.46 25.72
N ASP A 264 17.91 7.50 26.53
CA ASP A 264 18.38 7.32 27.91
C ASP A 264 19.88 7.06 27.96
N ALA A 265 20.40 6.22 27.05
CA ALA A 265 21.83 5.94 26.96
C ALA A 265 22.65 7.18 26.55
N ALA A 266 22.15 7.99 25.62
CA ALA A 266 22.82 9.22 25.19
C ALA A 266 22.80 10.30 26.29
N PHE A 267 21.67 10.39 27.01
CA PHE A 267 21.46 11.32 28.12
C PHE A 267 22.47 11.12 29.26
N GLN A 268 22.85 9.87 29.56
CA GLN A 268 23.83 9.55 30.61
C GLN A 268 25.23 10.15 30.39
N SER A 269 25.59 10.55 29.17
CA SER A 269 26.92 11.12 28.92
C SER A 269 27.08 12.55 29.46
N ASP A 270 25.96 13.25 29.70
CA ASP A 270 25.93 14.69 30.05
C ASP A 270 26.73 15.58 29.06
N THR A 271 27.07 15.09 27.86
CA THR A 271 27.80 15.88 26.85
C THR A 271 26.83 16.62 25.93
N PRO A 272 27.22 17.76 25.31
CA PRO A 272 26.32 18.47 24.40
C PRO A 272 25.84 17.59 23.24
N ALA A 273 26.72 16.74 22.70
CA ALA A 273 26.39 15.80 21.64
C ALA A 273 25.39 14.73 22.12
N GLY A 274 25.60 14.14 23.29
CA GLY A 274 24.69 13.14 23.86
C GLY A 274 23.31 13.70 24.22
N LEU A 275 23.24 14.95 24.68
CA LEU A 275 21.96 15.62 24.95
C LEU A 275 21.18 15.91 23.65
N LEU A 276 21.85 16.37 22.60
CA LEU A 276 21.23 16.55 21.27
C LEU A 276 20.76 15.22 20.67
N GLU A 277 21.55 14.17 20.83
CA GLU A 277 21.19 12.82 20.42
C GLU A 277 19.96 12.31 21.20
N ALA A 278 19.92 12.50 22.51
CA ALA A 278 18.76 12.16 23.33
C ALA A 278 17.50 12.90 22.87
N LEU A 279 17.59 14.21 22.61
CA LEU A 279 16.47 15.00 22.08
C LEU A 279 15.99 14.52 20.71
N THR A 280 16.91 14.04 19.86
CA THR A 280 16.58 13.49 18.54
C THR A 280 15.73 12.23 18.68
N PHE A 281 16.16 11.28 19.51
CA PHE A 281 15.43 10.03 19.75
C PHE A 281 14.10 10.24 20.48
N LEU A 282 14.04 11.12 21.48
CA LEU A 282 12.80 11.46 22.17
C LEU A 282 11.83 12.24 21.27
N GLY A 283 12.36 13.00 20.31
CA GLY A 283 11.57 13.65 19.26
C GLY A 283 10.88 12.64 18.36
N PHE A 284 11.61 11.61 17.91
CA PHE A 284 11.03 10.49 17.16
C PHE A 284 10.01 9.70 17.98
N ALA A 285 10.28 9.47 19.27
CA ALA A 285 9.42 8.72 20.18
C ALA A 285 8.19 9.52 20.68
N ASP A 286 8.07 10.79 20.30
CA ASP A 286 7.05 11.74 20.77
C ASP A 286 6.92 11.83 22.30
N LYS A 287 8.06 11.84 23.01
CA LYS A 287 8.11 11.90 24.48
C LYS A 287 8.40 13.32 24.98
N SER A 288 7.43 14.23 24.79
CA SER A 288 7.56 15.67 25.12
C SER A 288 8.01 15.94 26.56
N GLU A 289 7.48 15.21 27.54
CA GLU A 289 7.87 15.34 28.95
C GLU A 289 9.33 14.95 29.20
N GLN A 290 9.81 13.88 28.57
CA GLN A 290 11.22 13.48 28.71
C GLN A 290 12.15 14.47 28.00
N LYS A 291 11.71 15.06 26.87
CA LYS A 291 12.48 16.11 26.18
C LYS A 291 12.70 17.32 27.08
N SER A 292 11.69 17.73 27.85
CA SER A 292 11.82 18.89 28.75
C SER A 292 12.89 18.65 29.82
N VAL A 293 12.97 17.42 30.37
CA VAL A 293 14.04 17.03 31.31
C VAL A 293 15.42 17.18 30.69
N VAL A 294 15.61 16.73 29.45
CA VAL A 294 16.90 16.87 28.74
C VAL A 294 17.24 18.34 28.48
N ILE A 295 16.25 19.15 28.09
CA ILE A 295 16.41 20.60 27.88
C ILE A 295 16.83 21.30 29.18
N THR A 296 16.16 21.02 30.29
CA THR A 296 16.50 21.59 31.60
C THR A 296 17.92 21.21 32.01
N ARG A 297 18.28 19.93 31.86
CA ARG A 297 19.64 19.45 32.17
C ARG A 297 20.70 20.15 31.32
N ALA A 298 20.45 20.32 30.03
CA ALA A 298 21.35 21.05 29.13
C ALA A 298 21.53 22.50 29.59
N ALA A 299 20.45 23.19 29.97
CA ALA A 299 20.51 24.56 30.48
C ALA A 299 21.33 24.67 31.78
N GLU A 300 21.15 23.75 32.73
CA GLU A 300 21.92 23.69 33.97
C GLU A 300 23.43 23.50 33.72
N LEU A 301 23.79 22.58 32.83
CA LEU A 301 25.19 22.34 32.45
C LEU A 301 25.80 23.54 31.72
N GLY A 302 25.02 24.23 30.89
CA GLY A 302 25.41 25.49 30.26
C GLY A 302 25.71 26.59 31.29
N GLN A 303 24.86 26.74 32.30
CA GLN A 303 25.10 27.69 33.40
C GLN A 303 26.35 27.33 34.21
N ALA A 304 26.56 26.04 34.51
CA ALA A 304 27.75 25.59 35.22
C ALA A 304 29.04 25.86 34.42
N ALA A 305 29.01 25.68 33.09
CA ALA A 305 30.12 26.02 32.20
C ALA A 305 30.39 27.53 32.16
N MET A 306 29.34 28.37 32.12
CA MET A 306 29.46 29.84 32.23
C MET A 306 30.17 30.27 33.52
N GLN A 307 29.79 29.68 34.66
CA GLN A 307 30.41 29.99 35.96
C GLN A 307 31.90 29.63 35.98
N LYS A 308 32.28 28.55 35.29
CA LYS A 308 33.68 28.12 35.11
C LYS A 308 34.42 28.90 34.02
N LYS A 309 33.75 29.85 33.34
CA LYS A 309 34.27 30.63 32.20
C LYS A 309 34.66 29.77 30.99
N ASP A 310 34.08 28.57 30.87
CA ASP A 310 34.19 27.73 29.67
C ASP A 310 33.05 28.08 28.71
N TYR A 311 33.23 29.21 28.02
CA TYR A 311 32.16 29.80 27.21
C TYR A 311 31.86 29.02 25.93
N GLU A 312 32.86 28.33 25.34
CA GLU A 312 32.64 27.45 24.18
C GLU A 312 31.79 26.24 24.55
N LEU A 313 32.02 25.66 25.72
CA LEU A 313 31.22 24.54 26.20
C LEU A 313 29.81 25.01 26.61
N ALA A 314 29.70 26.18 27.26
CA ALA A 314 28.43 26.78 27.60
C ALA A 314 27.54 27.04 26.38
N GLU A 315 28.11 27.58 25.29
CA GLU A 315 27.40 27.78 24.02
C GLU A 315 26.75 26.47 23.52
N LYS A 316 27.52 25.39 23.49
CA LYS A 316 27.05 24.08 23.00
C LYS A 316 25.90 23.52 23.85
N TYR A 317 25.98 23.67 25.18
CA TYR A 317 24.90 23.25 26.07
C TYR A 317 23.64 24.10 25.93
N PHE A 318 23.77 25.42 25.83
CA PHE A 318 22.61 26.29 25.61
C PHE A 318 21.97 26.06 24.24
N PHE A 319 22.78 25.75 23.22
CA PHE A 319 22.26 25.32 21.92
C PHE A 319 21.45 24.02 22.05
N ALA A 320 21.96 23.01 22.78
CA ALA A 320 21.22 21.79 23.05
C ALA A 320 19.92 22.02 23.84
N ALA A 321 19.91 23.01 24.74
CA ALA A 321 18.72 23.43 25.47
C ALA A 321 17.72 24.24 24.61
N GLY A 322 18.07 24.61 23.37
CA GLY A 322 17.27 25.51 22.54
C GLY A 322 17.22 26.96 23.07
N ASN A 323 18.16 27.36 23.94
CA ASN A 323 18.24 28.72 24.47
C ASN A 323 19.22 29.55 23.62
N GLU A 324 18.72 30.04 22.48
CA GLU A 324 19.53 30.75 21.47
C GLU A 324 20.19 32.02 22.03
N ASP A 325 19.49 32.78 22.88
CA ASP A 325 19.99 34.01 23.47
C ASP A 325 21.22 33.76 24.36
N MET A 326 21.14 32.74 25.22
CA MET A 326 22.26 32.37 26.11
C MET A 326 23.41 31.73 25.34
N ALA A 327 23.12 30.93 24.30
CA ALA A 327 24.14 30.39 23.41
C ALA A 327 24.92 31.51 22.70
N LEU A 328 24.20 32.51 22.17
CA LEU A 328 24.82 33.67 21.52
C LEU A 328 25.62 34.53 22.51
N ALA A 329 25.13 34.70 23.74
CA ALA A 329 25.86 35.42 24.79
C ALA A 329 27.17 34.71 25.16
N ALA A 330 27.13 33.38 25.35
CA ALA A 330 28.31 32.55 25.60
C ALA A 330 29.32 32.65 24.45
N LYS A 331 28.86 32.55 23.19
CA LYS A 331 29.69 32.71 22.00
C LYS A 331 30.46 34.04 21.99
N LYS A 332 29.75 35.16 22.22
CA LYS A 332 30.36 36.50 22.29
C LYS A 332 31.44 36.58 23.38
N LEU A 333 31.19 35.98 24.55
CA LEU A 333 32.16 35.93 25.65
C LEU A 333 33.38 35.07 25.30
N SER A 334 33.20 33.95 24.61
CA SER A 334 34.30 33.13 24.09
C SER A 334 35.20 33.93 23.14
N GLU A 335 34.60 34.62 22.17
CA GLU A 335 35.33 35.46 21.21
C GLU A 335 36.12 36.60 21.88
N LEU A 336 35.56 37.22 22.93
CA LEU A 336 36.26 38.25 23.71
C LEU A 336 37.43 37.67 24.51
N ASN A 337 37.28 36.49 25.09
CA ASN A 337 38.33 35.81 25.86
C ASN A 337 39.51 35.39 24.96
N ASN A 338 39.22 34.88 23.77
CA ASN A 338 40.25 34.47 22.79
C ASN A 338 41.01 35.66 22.16
N ARG A 339 40.51 36.89 22.30
CA ARG A 339 41.17 38.11 21.82
C ARG A 339 42.08 38.77 22.87
N GLN A 340 42.11 38.29 24.12
CA GLN A 340 43.04 38.83 25.12
C GLN A 340 44.46 38.25 24.91
N PRO A 341 45.49 39.09 24.71
CA PRO A 341 46.85 38.61 24.49
C PRO A 341 47.39 37.91 25.75
N THR A 342 47.96 36.71 25.59
CA THR A 342 48.70 36.03 26.66
C THR A 342 49.79 36.96 27.20
N PRO A 343 49.85 37.23 28.51
CA PRO A 343 50.88 38.08 29.07
C PRO A 343 52.25 37.45 28.82
N VAL A 344 53.10 38.19 28.11
CA VAL A 344 54.52 37.85 27.92
C VAL A 344 55.14 37.69 29.30
N LYS A 345 55.58 36.46 29.64
CA LYS A 345 56.42 36.23 30.82
C LYS A 345 57.67 37.08 30.65
N LYS A 346 57.80 38.14 31.46
CA LYS A 346 59.06 38.87 31.58
C LYS A 346 60.12 37.96 32.22
N PRO A 347 61.36 37.95 31.69
CA PRO A 347 62.46 37.11 32.17
C PRO A 347 62.88 37.45 33.60
#